data_AF-A0A7V8WGX5-F1
#
_entry.id   AF-A0A7V8WGX5-F1
#
_cell.length_a   1.000
_cell.length_b   1.000
_cell.length_c   1.000
_cell.angle_alpha   90.00
_cell.angle_beta   90.00
_cell.angle_gamma   90.00
#
_symmetry.space_group_name_H-M   'P 1'
#
loop_
_entity.id
_entity.type
_entity.pdbx_description
1 polymer ?
#
loop_
_entity_poly.entity_id
_entity_poly.type
_entity_poly.pdbx_seq_one_letter_code
_entity_poly.pdbx_strand_id
1 'polypeptide(L)'
;LEDQVRVGDAAAINGTAGVVESINLRTIVLRDDEGTVHVFPNGGINTLANRSKEYSYYVIDLSLSYGENLKRVYAVLRTVGEQLQRDERFGPLILEPLEIMGVDAFADWWVRLRLRIKTVPLRQWDVGRELRRRILIDFEEHGIDIPPPALRPVVGGTASSPTPPATSSSAPGTPGRS
;
A
#
# COMPACT_ATOMS: atom_id res chain seq x y z
N LEU A 1 -22.33 -3.67 23.59
CA LEU A 1 -21.09 -3.04 23.08
C LEU A 1 -19.91 -3.25 24.02
N GLU A 2 -20.14 -3.69 25.27
CA GLU A 2 -19.06 -3.96 26.21
C GLU A 2 -18.18 -5.12 25.70
N ASP A 3 -16.88 -4.87 25.59
CA ASP A 3 -15.79 -5.75 25.13
C ASP A 3 -15.51 -5.90 23.62
N GLN A 4 -16.09 -5.06 22.76
CA GLN A 4 -15.73 -5.07 21.33
C GLN A 4 -14.42 -4.32 21.03
N VAL A 5 -14.14 -3.25 21.76
CA VAL A 5 -12.91 -2.46 21.67
C VAL A 5 -12.48 -1.98 23.05
N ARG A 6 -11.17 -1.76 23.22
CA ARG A 6 -10.55 -1.20 24.43
C ARG A 6 -9.74 0.04 24.06
N VAL A 7 -9.48 0.89 25.05
CA VAL A 7 -8.55 2.01 24.87
C VAL A 7 -7.17 1.47 24.47
N GLY A 8 -6.58 2.05 23.44
CA GLY A 8 -5.33 1.61 22.83
C GLY A 8 -5.51 0.67 21.63
N ASP A 9 -6.70 0.10 21.40
CA ASP A 9 -6.92 -0.75 20.23
C ASP A 9 -6.88 0.05 18.93
N ALA A 10 -6.33 -0.53 17.86
CA ALA A 10 -6.52 -0.03 16.51
C ALA A 10 -7.87 -0.51 15.99
N ALA A 11 -8.78 0.42 15.73
CA ALA A 11 -10.13 0.12 15.27
C ALA A 11 -10.47 0.87 13.97
N ALA A 12 -11.55 0.44 13.32
CA ALA A 12 -12.21 1.17 12.25
C ALA A 12 -13.70 1.32 12.60
N ILE A 13 -14.19 2.55 12.70
CA ILE A 13 -15.60 2.86 12.96
C ILE A 13 -16.18 3.52 11.73
N ASN A 14 -17.24 2.95 11.16
CA ASN A 14 -17.91 3.47 9.96
C ASN A 14 -16.91 3.80 8.82
N GLY A 15 -15.87 2.99 8.66
CA GLY A 15 -14.80 3.18 7.66
C GLY A 15 -13.63 4.06 8.10
N THR A 16 -13.75 4.83 9.18
CA THR A 16 -12.66 5.67 9.71
C THR A 16 -11.74 4.85 10.60
N ALA A 17 -10.45 4.79 10.26
CA ALA A 17 -9.44 4.03 11.00
C ALA A 17 -8.71 4.92 12.02
N GLY A 18 -8.38 4.35 13.18
CA GLY A 18 -7.56 5.04 14.17
C GLY A 18 -7.33 4.19 15.41
N VAL A 19 -6.56 4.74 16.35
CA VAL A 19 -6.36 4.17 17.68
C VAL A 19 -7.44 4.72 18.62
N VAL A 20 -8.07 3.85 19.40
CA VAL A 20 -9.07 4.24 20.39
C VAL A 20 -8.39 4.99 21.54
N GLU A 21 -8.67 6.27 21.69
CA GLU A 21 -8.12 7.09 22.77
C GLU A 21 -8.99 7.05 24.04
N SER A 22 -10.31 7.05 23.87
CA SER A 22 -11.24 6.99 24.99
C SER A 22 -12.56 6.34 24.60
N ILE A 23 -13.17 5.69 25.59
CA ILE A 23 -14.50 5.09 25.50
C ILE A 23 -15.33 5.65 26.65
N ASN A 24 -16.38 6.39 26.30
CA ASN A 24 -17.34 6.94 27.24
C ASN A 24 -18.69 6.22 27.10
N LEU A 25 -19.62 6.48 28.04
CA LEU A 25 -20.97 5.90 28.02
C LEU A 25 -21.74 6.15 26.71
N ARG A 26 -21.43 7.25 26.01
CA ARG A 26 -22.14 7.67 24.78
C ARG A 26 -21.25 7.84 23.57
N THR A 27 -19.92 7.83 23.72
CA THR A 27 -19.01 8.15 22.62
C THR A 27 -17.77 7.27 22.64
N ILE A 28 -17.24 7.01 21.44
CA ILE A 28 -15.91 6.45 21.25
C ILE A 28 -15.07 7.48 20.50
N VAL A 29 -13.83 7.67 20.92
CA VAL A 29 -12.90 8.61 20.31
C VAL A 29 -11.75 7.84 19.66
N LEU A 30 -11.53 8.06 18.37
CA LEU A 30 -10.38 7.54 17.63
C LEU A 30 -9.41 8.68 17.30
N ARG A 31 -8.10 8.39 17.28
CA ARG A 31 -7.10 9.24 16.65
C ARG A 31 -6.50 8.53 15.44
N ASP A 32 -6.52 9.17 14.28
CA ASP A 32 -5.89 8.62 13.07
C ASP A 32 -4.39 8.89 13.01
N ASP A 33 -3.74 8.44 11.94
CA ASP A 33 -2.30 8.57 11.71
C ASP A 33 -1.88 10.02 11.37
N GLU A 34 -2.79 10.85 10.90
CA GLU A 34 -2.60 12.29 10.72
C GLU A 34 -2.76 13.07 12.05
N GLY A 35 -3.19 12.38 13.11
CA GLY A 35 -3.42 12.95 14.44
C GLY A 35 -4.80 13.58 14.61
N THR A 36 -5.70 13.45 13.63
CA THR A 36 -7.08 13.94 13.70
C THR A 36 -7.88 13.11 14.71
N VAL A 37 -8.66 13.80 15.54
CA VAL A 37 -9.53 13.18 16.54
C VAL A 37 -10.94 13.05 16.00
N HIS A 38 -11.41 11.82 15.90
CA HIS A 38 -12.75 11.48 15.44
C HIS A 38 -13.61 11.04 16.62
N VAL A 39 -14.78 11.66 16.79
CA VAL A 39 -15.71 11.36 17.89
C VAL A 39 -16.98 10.74 17.33
N PHE A 40 -17.27 9.51 17.74
CA PHE A 40 -18.43 8.75 17.29
C PHE A 40 -19.43 8.56 18.43
N PRO A 41 -20.70 8.98 18.28
CA PRO A 41 -21.74 8.61 19.23
C PRO A 41 -22.08 7.13 19.09
N ASN A 42 -22.23 6.41 20.21
CA ASN A 42 -22.47 4.96 20.23
C ASN A 42 -23.69 4.55 19.39
N GLY A 43 -24.76 5.34 19.41
CA GLY A 43 -25.97 5.09 18.62
C GLY A 43 -25.81 5.32 17.11
N GLY A 44 -24.72 5.96 16.67
CA GLY A 44 -24.40 6.19 15.25
C GLY A 44 -23.34 5.22 14.71
N ILE A 45 -22.89 4.25 15.51
CA ILE A 45 -21.93 3.22 15.07
C ILE A 45 -22.71 2.12 14.35
N ASN A 46 -22.58 2.07 13.03
CA ASN A 46 -23.17 1.03 12.21
C ASN A 46 -22.20 -0.14 12.04
N THR A 47 -20.91 0.14 11.91
CA THR A 47 -19.86 -0.86 11.75
C THR A 47 -18.65 -0.55 12.64
N LEU A 48 -18.09 -1.61 13.24
CA LEU A 48 -16.91 -1.56 14.10
C LEU A 48 -16.00 -2.74 13.77
N ALA A 49 -14.77 -2.46 13.37
CA ALA A 49 -13.74 -3.46 13.12
C ALA A 49 -12.56 -3.24 14.06
N ASN A 50 -12.31 -4.15 14.99
CA ASN A 50 -11.11 -4.13 15.83
C ASN A 50 -9.96 -4.85 15.11
N ARG A 51 -8.88 -4.14 14.81
CA ARG A 51 -7.71 -4.65 14.06
C ARG A 51 -6.57 -5.14 14.96
N SER A 52 -6.72 -5.00 16.27
CA SER A 52 -5.68 -5.34 17.26
C SER A 52 -6.18 -6.29 18.34
N LYS A 53 -7.42 -6.80 18.24
CA LYS A 53 -7.93 -7.78 19.20
C LYS A 53 -7.15 -9.09 19.05
N GLU A 54 -6.46 -9.49 20.12
CA GLU A 54 -5.63 -10.71 20.25
C GLU A 54 -4.33 -10.72 19.43
N TYR A 55 -4.41 -10.44 18.13
CA TYR A 55 -3.26 -10.40 17.23
C TYR A 55 -3.54 -9.47 16.05
N SER A 56 -2.49 -9.17 15.29
CA SER A 56 -2.61 -8.42 14.04
C SER A 56 -1.82 -9.10 12.93
N TYR A 57 -2.42 -9.20 11.75
CA TYR A 57 -1.69 -9.57 10.54
C TYR A 57 -1.16 -8.32 9.83
N TYR A 58 0.06 -8.42 9.31
CA TYR A 58 0.51 -7.55 8.23
C TYR A 58 0.48 -8.32 6.92
N VAL A 59 -0.27 -7.82 5.94
CA VAL A 59 -0.41 -8.43 4.61
C VAL A 59 0.44 -7.65 3.62
N ILE A 60 1.23 -8.36 2.83
CA ILE A 60 2.05 -7.79 1.77
C ILE A 60 1.64 -8.44 0.44
N ASP A 61 1.28 -7.59 -0.51
CA ASP A 61 1.10 -7.95 -1.90
C ASP A 61 2.36 -7.53 -2.67
N LEU A 62 3.14 -8.50 -3.14
CA LEU A 62 4.32 -8.29 -3.98
C LEU A 62 3.94 -8.50 -5.45
N SER A 63 4.39 -7.61 -6.31
CA SER A 63 4.32 -7.81 -7.76
C SER A 63 5.62 -8.44 -8.24
N LEU A 64 5.53 -9.46 -9.09
CA LEU A 64 6.67 -10.17 -9.67
C LEU A 64 6.49 -10.28 -11.18
N SER A 65 7.57 -10.15 -11.94
CA SER A 65 7.52 -10.41 -13.39
C SER A 65 7.18 -11.88 -13.69
N TYR A 66 6.46 -12.15 -14.78
CA TYR A 66 6.11 -13.52 -15.21
C TYR A 66 7.33 -14.41 -15.48
N GLY A 67 8.47 -13.81 -15.82
CA GLY A 67 9.72 -14.54 -16.06
C GLY A 67 10.45 -15.00 -14.79
N GLU A 68 10.01 -14.57 -13.61
CA GLU A 68 10.69 -14.90 -12.37
C GLU A 68 10.52 -16.36 -11.95
N ASN A 69 11.58 -16.91 -11.37
CA ASN A 69 11.54 -18.26 -10.81
C ASN A 69 10.88 -18.24 -9.43
N LEU A 70 9.59 -18.58 -9.37
CA LEU A 70 8.82 -18.60 -8.12
C LEU A 70 9.42 -19.52 -7.03
N LYS A 71 10.12 -20.59 -7.40
CA LYS A 71 10.80 -21.45 -6.40
C LYS A 71 11.92 -20.69 -5.70
N ARG A 72 12.70 -19.91 -6.46
CA ARG A 72 13.74 -19.01 -5.93
C ARG A 72 13.12 -17.94 -5.04
N VAL A 73 12.06 -17.28 -5.52
CA VAL A 73 11.36 -16.23 -4.76
C VAL A 73 10.85 -16.77 -3.41
N TYR A 74 10.19 -17.93 -3.41
CA TYR A 74 9.70 -18.53 -2.16
C TYR A 74 10.83 -18.94 -1.22
N ALA A 75 11.97 -19.38 -1.74
CA ALA A 75 13.14 -19.69 -0.91
C ALA A 75 13.68 -18.42 -0.23
N VAL A 76 13.86 -17.34 -0.99
CA VAL A 76 14.34 -16.05 -0.46
C VAL A 76 13.37 -15.50 0.59
N LEU A 77 12.06 -15.48 0.29
CA LEU A 77 11.05 -15.02 1.23
C LEU A 77 11.04 -15.82 2.54
N ARG A 78 11.21 -17.14 2.48
CA ARG A 78 11.34 -17.97 3.67
C ARG A 78 12.57 -17.59 4.48
N THR A 79 13.72 -17.46 3.84
CA THR A 79 14.97 -17.02 4.49
C THR A 79 14.79 -15.68 5.18
N VAL A 80 14.22 -14.69 4.50
CA VAL A 80 13.93 -13.37 5.07
C VAL A 80 13.00 -13.46 6.29
N GLY A 81 11.92 -14.24 6.17
CA GLY A 81 10.97 -14.44 7.27
C GLY A 81 11.62 -15.08 8.50
N GLU A 82 12.47 -16.09 8.29
CA GLU A 82 13.19 -16.73 9.38
C GLU A 82 14.25 -15.82 10.01
N GLN A 83 14.98 -15.05 9.21
CA GLN A 83 15.94 -14.07 9.72
C GLN A 83 15.24 -13.01 10.56
N LEU A 84 14.07 -12.53 10.12
CA LEU A 84 13.27 -11.57 10.88
C LEU A 84 12.75 -12.16 12.18
N GLN A 85 12.40 -13.45 12.21
CA GLN A 85 11.94 -14.12 13.42
C GLN A 85 13.07 -14.39 14.41
N ARG A 86 14.32 -14.56 13.95
CA ARG A 86 15.51 -14.72 14.80
C ARG A 86 16.09 -13.39 15.30
N ASP A 87 15.62 -12.27 14.76
CA ASP A 87 16.06 -10.94 15.16
C ASP A 87 15.66 -10.64 16.60
N GLU A 88 16.60 -10.17 17.42
CA GLU A 88 16.34 -9.91 18.85
C GLU A 88 15.28 -8.82 19.08
N ARG A 89 15.15 -7.87 18.15
CA ARG A 89 14.19 -6.76 18.24
C ARG A 89 12.82 -7.15 17.71
N PHE A 90 12.76 -7.89 16.60
CA PHE A 90 11.49 -8.18 15.92
C PHE A 90 10.91 -9.56 16.24
N GLY A 91 11.75 -10.56 16.52
CA GLY A 91 11.36 -11.93 16.85
C GLY A 91 10.29 -12.02 17.95
N PRO A 92 10.45 -11.32 19.10
CA PRO A 92 9.43 -11.32 20.17
C PRO A 92 8.07 -10.73 19.77
N LEU A 93 8.00 -9.99 18.65
CA LEU A 93 6.77 -9.37 18.16
C LEU A 93 6.02 -10.26 17.17
N ILE A 94 6.64 -11.37 16.73
CA ILE A 94 6.14 -12.28 15.70
C ILE A 94 5.59 -13.53 16.38
N LEU A 95 4.31 -13.82 16.14
CA LEU A 95 3.62 -14.94 16.78
C LEU A 95 3.74 -16.23 15.98
N GLU A 96 3.82 -16.13 14.66
CA GLU A 96 3.92 -17.27 13.75
C GLU A 96 4.91 -16.97 12.62
N PRO A 97 5.56 -17.99 12.05
CA PRO A 97 6.44 -17.80 10.89
C PRO A 97 5.75 -17.10 9.73
N LEU A 98 6.55 -16.51 8.83
CA LEU A 98 6.04 -15.88 7.62
C LEU A 98 5.21 -16.88 6.80
N GLU A 99 3.96 -16.52 6.50
CA GLU A 99 3.07 -17.32 5.69
C GLU A 99 3.04 -16.78 4.26
N ILE A 100 3.51 -17.59 3.31
CA ILE A 100 3.44 -17.31 1.88
C ILE A 100 2.16 -17.97 1.35
N MET A 101 1.12 -17.17 1.09
CA MET A 101 -0.16 -17.67 0.59
C MET A 101 -0.06 -18.10 -0.88
N GLY A 102 0.90 -17.54 -1.62
CA GLY A 102 1.16 -17.87 -3.01
C GLY A 102 0.58 -16.84 -3.97
N VAL A 103 0.44 -17.24 -5.23
CA VAL A 103 -0.09 -16.38 -6.30
C VAL A 103 -1.56 -16.08 -6.02
N ASP A 104 -1.87 -14.81 -5.79
CA ASP A 104 -3.21 -14.30 -5.45
C ASP A 104 -3.96 -13.81 -6.69
N ALA A 105 -3.25 -13.18 -7.62
CA ALA A 105 -3.85 -12.65 -8.84
C ALA A 105 -2.84 -12.56 -10.00
N PHE A 106 -3.36 -12.63 -11.22
CA PHE A 106 -2.66 -12.30 -12.45
C PHE A 106 -2.97 -10.86 -12.86
N ALA A 107 -2.00 -10.14 -13.41
CA ALA A 107 -2.19 -8.85 -14.05
C ALA A 107 -1.55 -8.83 -15.44
N ASP A 108 -1.71 -7.75 -16.19
CA ASP A 108 -1.29 -7.67 -17.59
C ASP A 108 0.20 -7.96 -17.81
N TRP A 109 1.06 -7.64 -16.83
CA TRP A 109 2.52 -7.74 -16.97
C TRP A 109 3.26 -8.20 -15.71
N TRP A 110 2.54 -8.51 -14.63
CA TRP A 110 3.09 -9.08 -13.41
C TRP A 110 2.11 -10.08 -12.78
N VAL A 111 2.63 -10.88 -11.85
CA VAL A 111 1.87 -11.75 -10.96
C VAL A 111 1.89 -11.14 -9.56
N ARG A 112 0.75 -11.16 -8.87
CA ARG A 112 0.65 -10.75 -7.46
C ARG A 112 0.87 -11.95 -6.56
N LEU A 113 1.93 -11.93 -5.78
CA LEU A 113 2.22 -12.87 -4.71
C LEU A 113 1.77 -12.26 -3.38
N ARG A 114 0.92 -12.98 -2.64
CA ARG A 114 0.45 -12.56 -1.32
C ARG A 114 1.15 -13.33 -0.22
N LEU A 115 1.57 -12.61 0.82
CA LEU A 115 2.12 -13.17 2.05
C LEU A 115 1.60 -12.36 3.25
N ARG A 116 1.66 -12.98 4.43
CA ARG A 116 1.31 -12.32 5.69
C ARG A 116 2.19 -12.76 6.84
N ILE A 117 2.28 -11.92 7.85
CA ILE A 117 2.96 -12.22 9.11
C ILE A 117 2.05 -11.91 10.29
N LYS A 118 1.95 -12.87 11.23
CA LYS A 118 1.16 -12.72 12.45
C LYS A 118 2.01 -12.07 13.53
N THR A 119 1.50 -11.02 14.12
CA THR A 119 2.21 -10.21 15.11
C THR A 119 1.37 -9.97 16.34
N VAL A 120 2.05 -9.60 17.43
CA VAL A 120 1.35 -9.04 18.59
C VAL A 120 0.60 -7.76 18.17
N PRO A 121 -0.54 -7.44 18.82
CA PRO A 121 -1.32 -6.24 18.53
C PRO A 121 -0.50 -4.97 18.39
N LEU A 122 -0.85 -4.14 17.41
CA LEU A 122 -0.24 -2.83 17.11
C LEU A 122 1.20 -2.87 16.59
N ARG A 123 1.84 -4.04 16.51
CA ARG A 123 3.22 -4.20 15.99
C ARG A 123 3.28 -4.60 14.52
N GLN A 124 2.13 -4.86 13.89
CA GLN A 124 2.05 -5.29 12.50
C GLN A 124 2.74 -4.30 11.55
N TRP A 125 2.66 -2.98 11.80
CA TRP A 125 3.29 -2.00 10.93
C TRP A 125 4.80 -1.92 11.13
N ASP A 126 5.29 -2.07 12.36
CA ASP A 126 6.73 -2.06 12.67
C ASP A 126 7.41 -3.26 12.02
N VAL A 127 6.89 -4.46 12.31
CA VAL A 127 7.36 -5.73 11.73
C VAL A 127 7.18 -5.74 10.22
N GLY A 128 6.03 -5.28 9.73
CA GLY A 128 5.69 -5.27 8.31
C GLY A 128 6.57 -4.37 7.45
N ARG A 129 6.93 -3.20 7.97
CA ARG A 129 7.85 -2.27 7.28
C ARG A 129 9.27 -2.84 7.23
N GLU A 130 9.74 -3.43 8.33
CA GLU A 130 11.04 -4.10 8.36
C GLU A 130 11.09 -5.30 7.40
N LEU A 131 10.03 -6.12 7.40
CA LEU A 131 9.89 -7.23 6.46
C LEU A 131 9.99 -6.74 5.01
N ARG A 132 9.27 -5.67 4.64
CA ARG A 132 9.36 -5.08 3.29
C ARG A 132 10.78 -4.60 2.96
N ARG A 133 11.46 -3.97 3.92
CA ARG A 133 12.84 -3.52 3.74
C ARG A 133 13.77 -4.69 3.43
N ARG A 134 13.71 -5.78 4.20
CA ARG A 134 14.55 -6.97 3.99
C ARG A 134 14.24 -7.66 2.67
N ILE A 135 12.96 -7.79 2.33
CA ILE A 135 12.54 -8.33 1.03
C ILE A 135 13.18 -7.54 -0.12
N LEU A 136 13.16 -6.20 -0.06
CA LEU A 136 13.73 -5.37 -1.11
C LEU A 136 15.25 -5.60 -1.26
N ILE A 137 15.99 -5.62 -0.15
CA ILE A 137 17.44 -5.84 -0.13
C ILE A 137 17.78 -7.24 -0.64
N ASP A 138 17.16 -8.29 -0.09
CA ASP A 138 17.46 -9.66 -0.50
C ASP A 138 17.05 -9.93 -1.95
N PHE A 139 15.97 -9.32 -2.44
CA PHE A 139 15.58 -9.48 -3.84
C PHE A 139 16.59 -8.84 -4.79
N GLU A 140 17.15 -7.68 -4.43
CA GLU A 140 18.24 -7.04 -5.17
C GLU A 140 19.48 -7.95 -5.21
N GLU A 141 19.89 -8.51 -4.06
CA GLU A 141 21.04 -9.42 -3.96
C GLU A 141 20.86 -10.71 -4.78
N HIS A 142 19.64 -11.21 -4.87
CA HIS A 142 19.32 -12.43 -5.62
C HIS A 142 18.92 -12.17 -7.08
N GLY A 143 18.92 -10.91 -7.53
CA GLY A 143 18.51 -10.52 -8.88
C GLY A 143 17.07 -10.93 -9.19
N ILE A 144 16.15 -10.72 -8.24
CA ILE A 144 14.72 -10.88 -8.41
C ILE A 144 14.13 -9.51 -8.75
N ASP A 145 13.54 -9.38 -9.93
CA ASP A 145 13.02 -8.11 -10.40
C ASP A 145 11.68 -7.78 -9.73
N ILE A 146 11.65 -6.63 -9.02
CA ILE A 146 10.41 -6.03 -8.54
C ILE A 146 10.05 -4.93 -9.52
N PRO A 147 8.96 -5.09 -10.30
CA PRO A 147 8.58 -4.09 -11.26
C PRO A 147 8.34 -2.73 -10.59
N PRO A 148 8.85 -1.63 -11.16
CA PRO A 148 8.53 -0.31 -10.65
C PRO A 148 7.01 -0.08 -10.72
N PRO A 149 6.45 0.79 -9.86
CA PRO A 149 5.04 1.17 -9.95
C PRO A 149 4.75 1.59 -11.39
N ALA A 150 3.72 0.99 -11.99
CA ALA A 150 3.30 1.31 -13.35
C ALA A 150 3.20 2.83 -13.51
N LEU A 151 4.13 3.46 -14.22
CA LEU A 151 3.91 4.80 -14.74
C LEU A 151 2.75 4.64 -15.71
N ARG A 152 1.57 5.14 -15.33
CA ARG A 152 0.47 5.29 -16.29
C ARG A 152 1.09 6.07 -17.46
N PRO A 153 1.10 5.52 -18.69
CA PRO A 153 1.47 6.35 -19.82
C PRO A 153 0.44 7.48 -19.84
N VAL A 154 0.89 8.70 -19.53
CA VAL A 154 0.15 9.90 -19.90
C VAL A 154 0.07 9.80 -21.40
N VAL A 155 -1.06 9.35 -21.91
CA VAL A 155 -1.42 9.50 -23.31
C VAL A 155 -1.37 11.01 -23.53
N GLY A 156 -0.25 11.48 -24.10
CA GLY A 156 -0.12 12.83 -24.58
C GLY A 156 -1.26 13.04 -25.55
N GLY A 157 -2.25 13.82 -25.12
CA GLY A 157 -3.27 14.31 -26.02
C GLY A 157 -2.51 14.96 -27.18
N THR A 158 -2.65 14.39 -28.37
CA THR A 158 -2.26 15.07 -29.59
C THR A 158 -3.13 16.32 -29.64
N ALA A 159 -2.59 17.43 -29.16
CA ALA A 159 -3.10 18.74 -29.46
C ALA A 159 -3.04 18.85 -30.99
N SER A 160 -4.18 18.66 -31.64
CA SER A 160 -4.37 19.05 -33.02
C SER A 160 -3.98 20.52 -33.11
N SER A 161 -2.84 20.79 -33.75
CA SER A 161 -2.35 22.15 -33.97
C SER A 161 -3.46 22.99 -34.62
N PRO A 162 -3.77 24.20 -34.12
CA PRO A 162 -4.63 25.10 -34.86
C PRO A 162 -3.83 25.62 -36.06
N THR A 163 -4.31 25.29 -37.26
CA THR A 163 -3.82 25.85 -38.52
C THR A 163 -3.80 27.39 -38.44
N PRO A 164 -2.68 28.08 -38.73
CA PRO A 164 -2.70 29.53 -38.84
C PRO A 164 -3.46 29.93 -40.11
N PRO A 165 -4.28 31.01 -40.10
CA PRO A 165 -4.92 31.49 -41.32
C PRO A 165 -3.85 32.07 -42.28
N ALA A 166 -3.93 31.67 -43.54
CA ALA A 166 -3.11 32.22 -44.63
C ALA A 166 -3.45 33.70 -44.84
N THR A 167 -2.53 34.60 -44.47
CA THR A 167 -2.57 36.00 -44.91
C THR A 167 -2.01 36.08 -46.32
N SER A 168 -2.90 36.39 -47.29
CA SER A 168 -2.54 36.71 -48.66
C SER A 168 -1.74 38.01 -48.71
N SER A 169 -0.54 37.91 -49.27
CA SER A 169 0.36 39.00 -49.61
C SER A 169 -0.23 39.85 -50.74
N SER A 170 -0.58 41.11 -50.47
CA SER A 170 -0.84 42.13 -51.48
C SER A 170 0.48 42.81 -51.88
N ALA A 171 0.82 42.73 -53.17
CA ALA A 171 2.01 43.33 -53.76
C ALA A 171 1.90 44.87 -53.84
N PRO A 172 2.99 45.62 -53.69
CA PRO A 172 3.03 47.05 -53.98
C PRO A 172 3.27 47.29 -55.48
N GLY A 173 2.56 48.26 -56.05
CA GLY A 173 2.58 48.56 -57.48
C GLY A 173 3.60 49.62 -57.94
N THR A 174 3.67 49.70 -59.27
CA THR A 174 4.10 50.83 -60.15
C THR A 174 5.63 51.00 -60.31
N PRO A 175 6.18 51.49 -61.47
CA PRO A 175 5.52 52.32 -62.50
C PRO A 175 5.93 52.10 -63.98
N GLY A 176 5.25 52.79 -64.91
CA GLY A 176 5.89 53.18 -66.20
C GLY A 176 5.00 53.22 -67.45
N ARG A 177 4.65 54.44 -67.85
CA ARG A 177 4.09 54.91 -69.14
C ARG A 177 4.72 54.30 -70.40
N SER A 178 3.86 54.12 -71.41
CA SER A 178 3.94 54.78 -72.73
C SER A 178 2.62 54.66 -73.45
#